data_AF-Q91043-F1
#
_entry.id   AF-Q91043-F1
#
_cell.length_a   1.000
_cell.length_b   1.000
_cell.length_c   1.000
_cell.angle_alpha   90.00
_cell.angle_beta   90.00
_cell.angle_gamma   90.00
#
_symmetry.space_group_name_H-M   'P 1'
#
loop_
_entity.id
_entity.type
_entity.pdbx_description
1 polymer ?
#
loop_
_entity_poly.entity_id
_entity_poly.type
_entity_poly.pdbx_seq_one_letter_code
_entity_poly.pdbx_strand_id
1 'polypeptide(L)' 'ADFAKWRCVLKITPTTPSHLSIIENANVLARYASICQQNGIVP' A
#
# COMPACT_ATOMS: atom_id res chain seq x y z
N ALA A 1 7.60 15.62 10.95
CA ALA A 1 8.00 14.27 10.48
C ALA A 1 7.63 14.25 9.02
N ASP A 2 8.63 14.30 8.15
CA ASP A 2 8.44 14.77 6.77
C ASP A 2 8.25 13.61 5.78
N PHE A 3 8.38 12.38 6.28
CA PHE A 3 8.17 11.13 5.56
C PHE A 3 7.46 10.11 6.45
N ALA A 4 6.65 9.26 5.85
CA ALA A 4 6.04 8.09 6.47
C ALA A 4 6.27 6.88 5.57
N LYS A 5 6.23 5.67 6.13
CA LYS A 5 6.40 4.42 5.35
C LYS A 5 5.27 3.43 5.61
N TRP A 6 4.65 2.92 4.56
CA TRP A 6 3.73 1.78 4.62
C TRP A 6 4.27 0.57 3.85
N ARG A 7 4.12 -0.63 4.42
CA ARG A 7 4.56 -1.89 3.78
C ARG A 7 3.41 -2.89 3.70
N CYS A 8 3.02 -3.20 2.48
CA CYS A 8 2.15 -4.32 2.15
C CYS A 8 2.99 -5.60 1.91
N VAL A 9 2.44 -6.77 2.22
CA VAL A 9 3.13 -8.06 2.05
C VAL A 9 2.31 -8.93 1.11
N LEU A 10 2.95 -9.38 0.02
CA LEU A 10 2.40 -10.37 -0.90
C LEU A 10 3.20 -11.67 -0.77
N LYS A 11 2.49 -12.78 -0.58
CA LYS A 11 3.10 -14.12 -0.55
C LYS A 11 3.10 -14.69 -1.96
N ILE A 12 4.22 -15.27 -2.39
CA ILE A 12 4.36 -15.95 -3.67
C ILE A 12 4.20 -17.45 -3.44
N THR A 13 3.13 -18.04 -3.96
CA THR A 13 2.88 -19.49 -4.02
C THR A 13 2.22 -19.82 -5.36
N PRO A 14 1.99 -21.10 -5.73
CA PRO A 14 1.33 -21.43 -6.99
C PRO A 14 -0.07 -20.81 -7.18
N THR A 15 -0.73 -20.38 -6.09
CA THR A 15 -2.09 -19.81 -6.09
C THR A 15 -2.15 -18.41 -5.49
N THR A 16 -1.01 -17.84 -5.06
CA THR A 16 -0.94 -16.50 -4.46
C THR A 16 0.23 -15.69 -5.04
N PRO A 17 0.11 -14.36 -5.15
CA PRO A 17 -0.99 -13.53 -4.68
C PRO A 17 -2.25 -13.69 -5.53
N SER A 18 -3.41 -13.76 -4.86
CA SER A 18 -4.70 -13.78 -5.56
C SER A 18 -4.96 -12.41 -6.19
N HIS A 19 -5.80 -12.35 -7.23
CA HIS A 19 -6.16 -11.08 -7.86
C HIS A 19 -6.74 -10.08 -6.84
N LEU A 20 -7.57 -10.57 -5.93
CA LEU A 20 -8.12 -9.79 -4.82
C LEU A 20 -7.01 -9.20 -3.93
N SER A 21 -6.02 -10.03 -3.56
CA SER A 21 -4.89 -9.58 -2.74
C SER A 21 -4.08 -8.47 -3.42
N ILE A 22 -3.92 -8.51 -4.75
CA ILE A 22 -3.21 -7.47 -5.50
C ILE A 22 -4.01 -6.16 -5.47
N ILE A 23 -5.31 -6.22 -5.82
CA ILE A 23 -6.18 -5.04 -5.85
C ILE A 23 -6.24 -4.39 -4.47
N GLU A 24 -6.46 -5.18 -3.41
CA GLU A 24 -6.62 -4.64 -2.07
C GLU A 24 -5.36 -3.96 -1.56
N ASN A 25 -4.18 -4.58 -1.77
CA ASN A 25 -2.92 -3.96 -1.36
C ASN A 25 -2.63 -2.67 -2.16
N ALA A 26 -2.98 -2.62 -3.45
CA ALA A 26 -2.86 -1.41 -4.25
C ALA A 26 -3.79 -0.29 -3.73
N ASN A 27 -5.06 -0.62 -3.42
CA ASN A 27 -6.02 0.32 -2.86
C ASN A 27 -5.55 0.91 -1.52
N VAL A 28 -5.02 0.07 -0.63
CA VAL A 28 -4.51 0.50 0.67
C VAL A 28 -3.31 1.45 0.50
N LEU A 29 -2.35 1.11 -0.36
CA LEU A 29 -1.18 1.97 -0.62
C LEU A 29 -1.58 3.32 -1.24
N ALA A 30 -2.54 3.34 -2.14
CA ALA A 30 -3.04 4.58 -2.74
C ALA A 30 -3.73 5.49 -1.72
N ARG A 31 -4.58 4.92 -0.85
CA ARG A 31 -5.24 5.65 0.24
C ARG A 31 -4.22 6.21 1.23
N TYR A 32 -3.23 5.40 1.60
CA TYR A 32 -2.14 5.81 2.47
C TYR A 32 -1.37 6.99 1.87
N ALA A 33 -0.94 6.89 0.61
CA ALA A 33 -0.22 7.95 -0.08
C ALA A 33 -1.02 9.25 -0.15
N SER A 34 -2.32 9.16 -0.47
CA SER A 34 -3.22 10.31 -0.51
C SER A 34 -3.31 11.04 0.83
N ILE A 35 -3.46 10.30 1.93
CA ILE A 35 -3.53 10.88 3.28
C ILE A 35 -2.19 11.51 3.68
N CYS A 36 -1.06 10.86 3.40
CA CYS A 36 0.26 11.42 3.67
C CYS A 36 0.46 12.75 2.93
N GLN A 37 0.16 12.80 1.63
CA GLN A 37 0.29 14.01 0.83
C GLN A 37 -0.63 15.15 1.31
N GLN A 38 -1.86 14.83 1.73
CA GLN A 38 -2.78 15.81 2.32
C GLN A 38 -2.24 16.47 3.60
N ASN A 39 -1.41 15.75 4.36
CA ASN A 39 -0.80 16.25 5.59
C ASN A 39 0.61 16.83 5.36
N GLY A 40 1.04 16.97 4.10
CA GLY A 40 2.39 17.45 3.76
C GLY A 40 3.51 16.45 4.11
N ILE A 41 3.17 15.17 4.26
CA ILE A 41 4.10 14.09 4.57
C ILE A 41 4.39 13.31 3.29
N VAL A 42 5.66 13.04 3.00
CA VAL A 42 6.05 12.17 1.87
C VAL A 42 5.73 10.70 2.24
N PRO A 43 4.89 9.98 1.46
CA PRO A 43 4.58 8.57 1.72
C PRO A 43 5.66 7.57 1.29
#